data_AF-A0A1I0J0P9-F1
#
_entry.id   AF-A0A1I0J0P9-F1
#
_cell.length_a   1.000
_cell.length_b   1.000
_cell.length_c   1.000
_cell.angle_alpha   90.00
_cell.angle_beta   90.00
_cell.angle_gamma   90.00
#
_symmetry.space_group_name_H-M   'P 1'
#
loop_
_entity.id
_entity.type
_entity.pdbx_description
1 polymer ?
#
loop_
_entity_poly.entity_id
_entity_poly.type
_entity_poly.pdbx_seq_one_letter_code
_entity_poly.pdbx_strand_id
1 'polypeptide(L)'
;MSYGARVWDENGNLVMDTPTFTYQVIWQGVVDFSMASGNTATIYTLNIPGFNPANCVFMMIPTRAQDIQSSEGDPTGNTRAYPYVSVAMNQVTVRSANPAANLNNTNQTKVVVKAYAIRWGA
;
A
#
# COMPACT_ATOMS: atom_id res chain seq x y z
N MET A 1 -2.35 -0.61 -31.41
CA MET A 1 -1.19 0.13 -30.84
C MET A 1 -0.99 -0.36 -29.42
N SER A 2 0.14 -0.98 -29.12
CA SER A 2 0.53 -1.37 -27.75
C SER A 2 1.39 -0.24 -27.18
N TYR A 3 1.01 0.28 -26.01
CA TYR A 3 1.74 1.31 -25.28
C TYR A 3 2.37 0.67 -24.06
N GLY A 4 3.64 0.95 -23.75
CA GLY A 4 4.32 0.42 -22.57
C GLY A 4 5.82 0.70 -22.57
N ALA A 5 6.47 0.36 -21.47
CA ALA A 5 7.92 0.47 -21.32
C ALA A 5 8.60 -0.83 -21.76
N ARG A 6 9.73 -0.70 -22.46
CA ARG A 6 10.66 -1.79 -22.71
C ARG A 6 11.92 -1.55 -21.90
N VAL A 7 12.44 -2.61 -21.29
CA VAL A 7 13.68 -2.55 -20.51
C VAL A 7 14.66 -3.52 -21.12
N TRP A 8 15.88 -3.03 -21.34
CA TRP A 8 17.02 -3.80 -21.79
C TRP A 8 18.03 -3.92 -20.65
N ASP A 9 18.68 -5.07 -20.54
CA ASP A 9 19.81 -5.24 -19.63
C ASP A 9 21.08 -4.58 -20.19
N GLU A 10 22.15 -4.60 -19.41
CA GLU A 10 23.47 -4.08 -19.79
C GLU A 10 24.09 -4.76 -21.01
N ASN A 11 23.60 -5.95 -21.37
CA ASN A 11 24.06 -6.73 -22.53
C ASN A 11 23.17 -6.50 -23.76
N GLY A 12 22.15 -5.65 -23.66
CA GLY A 12 21.22 -5.36 -24.76
C GLY A 12 20.10 -6.39 -24.94
N ASN A 13 19.93 -7.32 -24.00
CA ASN A 13 18.81 -8.27 -24.03
C ASN A 13 17.52 -7.59 -23.57
N LEU A 14 16.42 -7.85 -24.26
CA LEU A 14 15.11 -7.37 -23.84
C LEU A 14 14.63 -8.19 -22.63
N VAL A 15 14.60 -7.57 -21.45
CA VAL A 15 14.21 -8.21 -20.18
C VAL A 15 12.76 -7.90 -19.78
N MET A 16 12.16 -6.89 -20.39
CA MET A 16 10.75 -6.53 -20.18
C MET A 16 10.17 -6.02 -21.50
N ASP A 17 9.12 -6.67 -22.00
CA ASP A 17 8.43 -6.27 -23.22
C ASP A 17 6.95 -5.99 -22.96
N THR A 18 6.37 -5.13 -23.79
CA THR A 18 4.97 -4.69 -23.68
C THR A 18 3.91 -5.79 -23.85
N PRO A 19 4.18 -6.96 -24.48
CA PRO A 19 3.24 -8.09 -24.51
C PRO A 19 3.37 -9.05 -23.32
N THR A 20 4.56 -9.17 -22.71
CA THR A 20 4.85 -10.20 -21.71
C THR A 20 4.58 -9.71 -20.30
N PHE A 21 4.88 -8.44 -20.02
CA PHE A 21 4.70 -7.90 -18.70
C PHE A 21 3.47 -7.00 -18.62
N THR A 22 2.39 -7.56 -18.05
CA THR A 22 1.12 -6.84 -17.87
C THR A 22 0.88 -6.56 -16.40
N TYR A 23 0.58 -5.29 -16.09
CA TYR A 23 0.02 -4.90 -14.80
C TYR A 23 -1.48 -4.72 -14.93
N GLN A 24 -2.23 -5.33 -14.02
CA GLN A 24 -3.68 -5.14 -13.93
C GLN A 24 -4.03 -4.61 -12.54
N VAL A 25 -4.74 -3.48 -12.49
CA VAL A 25 -5.40 -3.04 -11.27
C VAL A 25 -6.64 -3.92 -11.07
N ILE A 26 -6.63 -4.76 -10.05
CA ILE A 26 -7.73 -5.70 -9.74
C ILE A 26 -8.65 -5.16 -8.64
N TRP A 27 -8.21 -4.14 -7.91
CA TRP A 27 -9.01 -3.44 -6.93
C TRP A 27 -8.46 -2.03 -6.71
N GLN A 28 -9.35 -1.07 -6.44
CA GLN A 28 -9.00 0.26 -5.97
C GLN A 28 -10.03 0.75 -4.96
N GLY A 29 -9.61 1.56 -4.00
CA GLY A 29 -10.50 2.13 -3.00
C GLY A 29 -9.84 3.21 -2.17
N VAL A 30 -10.63 3.87 -1.32
CA VAL A 30 -10.14 4.79 -0.30
C VAL A 30 -10.11 4.06 1.03
N VAL A 31 -9.00 4.19 1.75
CA VAL A 31 -8.88 3.74 3.15
C VAL A 31 -8.64 4.97 4.00
N ASP A 32 -9.50 5.18 4.99
CA ASP A 32 -9.53 6.41 5.80
C ASP A 32 -9.19 6.08 7.25
N PHE A 33 -8.00 6.48 7.68
CA PHE A 33 -7.56 6.39 9.07
C PHE A 33 -7.62 7.75 9.80
N SER A 34 -8.28 8.77 9.25
CA SER A 34 -8.31 10.12 9.83
C SER A 34 -8.83 10.16 11.28
N MET A 35 -9.69 9.20 11.64
CA MET A 35 -10.29 9.06 12.98
C MET A 35 -9.54 8.07 13.90
N ALA A 36 -8.44 7.46 13.45
CA ALA A 36 -7.69 6.49 14.25
C ALA A 36 -7.15 7.14 15.53
N SER A 37 -7.54 6.63 16.69
CA SER A 37 -7.17 7.20 17.99
C SER A 37 -7.25 6.15 19.10
N GLY A 38 -6.68 6.47 20.26
CA GLY A 38 -6.66 5.58 21.42
C GLY A 38 -5.72 4.39 21.25
N ASN A 39 -5.99 3.33 22.02
CA ASN A 39 -5.04 2.22 22.24
C ASN A 39 -5.41 0.97 21.43
N THR A 40 -6.32 1.12 20.46
CA THR A 40 -6.80 0.04 19.59
C THR A 40 -6.63 0.45 18.14
N ALA A 41 -5.99 -0.40 17.35
CA ALA A 41 -5.80 -0.14 15.92
C ALA A 41 -7.13 -0.18 15.17
N THR A 42 -7.35 0.80 14.28
CA THR A 42 -8.39 0.71 13.25
C THR A 42 -7.94 -0.31 12.21
N ILE A 43 -8.82 -1.25 11.86
CA ILE A 43 -8.52 -2.36 10.95
C ILE A 43 -9.58 -2.40 9.85
N TYR A 44 -9.14 -2.48 8.59
CA TYR A 44 -10.01 -2.77 7.46
C TYR A 44 -9.59 -4.09 6.81
N THR A 45 -10.55 -4.98 6.63
CA THR A 45 -10.37 -6.22 5.88
C THR A 45 -11.04 -6.07 4.52
N LEU A 46 -10.22 -6.12 3.48
CA LEU A 46 -10.62 -5.96 2.09
C LEU A 46 -10.65 -7.33 1.43
N ASN A 47 -11.83 -7.76 0.99
CA ASN A 47 -11.97 -8.97 0.19
C ASN A 47 -11.72 -8.61 -1.27
N ILE A 48 -10.61 -9.10 -1.83
CA ILE A 48 -10.13 -8.78 -3.18
C ILE A 48 -10.00 -10.09 -3.97
N PRO A 49 -11.05 -10.54 -4.67
CA PRO A 49 -11.02 -11.76 -5.44
C PRO A 49 -9.86 -11.78 -6.47
N GLY A 50 -9.09 -12.86 -6.46
CA GLY A 50 -7.93 -13.04 -7.31
C GLY A 50 -6.66 -12.30 -6.83
N PHE A 51 -6.65 -11.73 -5.63
CA PHE A 51 -5.39 -11.32 -5.00
C PHE A 51 -4.58 -12.56 -4.62
N ASN A 52 -3.33 -12.64 -5.07
CA ASN A 52 -2.39 -13.69 -4.69
C ASN A 52 -1.04 -13.04 -4.33
N PRO A 53 -0.55 -13.17 -3.08
CA PRO A 53 0.73 -12.58 -2.67
C PRO A 53 1.94 -12.95 -3.56
N ALA A 54 1.87 -14.07 -4.30
CA ALA A 54 2.92 -14.48 -5.22
C ALA A 54 3.04 -13.56 -6.46
N ASN A 55 1.97 -12.87 -6.86
CA ASN A 55 1.94 -12.05 -8.07
C ASN A 55 1.08 -10.77 -7.94
N CYS A 56 0.77 -10.34 -6.72
CA CYS A 56 -0.01 -9.15 -6.44
C CYS A 56 0.66 -8.29 -5.36
N VAL A 57 0.58 -6.97 -5.54
CA VAL A 57 1.05 -5.96 -4.58
C VAL A 57 -0.14 -5.13 -4.16
N PHE A 58 -0.11 -4.70 -2.90
CA PHE A 58 -1.07 -3.74 -2.38
C PHE A 58 -0.35 -2.45 -2.03
N MET A 59 -0.76 -1.37 -2.69
CA MET A 59 -0.15 -0.05 -2.55
C MET A 59 -1.13 0.91 -1.88
N MET A 60 -0.64 1.74 -0.96
CA MET A 60 -1.40 2.83 -0.34
C MET A 60 -0.67 4.15 -0.57
N ILE A 61 -1.35 5.10 -1.21
CA ILE A 61 -0.81 6.42 -1.52
C ILE A 61 -1.59 7.48 -0.73
N PRO A 62 -0.94 8.28 0.14
CA PRO A 62 -1.57 9.43 0.79
C PRO A 62 -2.21 10.38 -0.23
N THR A 63 -3.42 10.84 0.06
CA THR A 63 -4.17 11.72 -0.84
C THR A 63 -4.04 13.20 -0.49
N ARG A 64 -3.42 13.50 0.65
CA ARG A 64 -3.33 14.84 1.23
C ARG A 64 -1.91 15.13 1.70
N ALA A 65 -1.46 16.37 1.52
CA ALA A 65 -0.10 16.77 1.87
C ALA A 65 0.17 16.71 3.39
N GLN A 66 -0.83 17.05 4.22
CA GLN A 66 -0.69 16.99 5.69
C GLN A 66 -0.55 15.57 6.24
N ASP A 67 -0.92 14.55 5.46
CA ASP A 67 -0.75 13.16 5.87
C ASP A 67 0.69 12.66 5.60
N ILE A 68 1.51 13.48 4.92
CA ILE A 68 2.91 13.21 4.64
C ILE A 68 3.74 13.89 5.73
N GLN A 69 4.51 13.08 6.45
CA GLN A 69 5.44 13.59 7.45
C GLN A 69 6.56 14.38 6.76
N SER A 70 6.73 15.64 7.15
CA SER A 70 7.72 16.55 6.54
C SER A 70 9.17 16.25 6.97
N SER A 71 9.35 15.67 8.15
CA SER A 71 10.64 15.24 8.70
C SER A 71 10.46 14.21 9.81
N GLU A 72 11.46 13.37 10.07
CA GLU A 72 11.43 12.28 11.08
C GLU A 72 11.05 12.77 12.50
N GLY A 73 11.39 14.02 12.84
CA GLY A 73 11.10 14.63 14.15
C GLY A 73 9.81 15.43 14.25
N ASP A 74 9.01 15.54 13.18
CA ASP A 74 7.80 16.36 13.14
C ASP A 74 6.70 15.79 14.07
N PRO A 75 6.37 16.47 15.19
CA PRO A 75 5.37 16.00 16.14
C PRO A 75 3.93 16.18 15.65
N THR A 76 3.73 16.83 14.49
CA THR A 76 2.42 17.11 13.88
C THR A 76 2.09 16.18 12.71
N GLY A 77 3.09 15.45 12.21
CA GLY A 77 2.94 14.49 11.12
C GLY A 77 2.30 13.16 11.54
N ASN A 78 2.41 12.17 10.66
CA ASN A 78 1.88 10.83 10.86
C ASN A 78 2.73 10.05 11.88
N THR A 79 2.56 10.37 13.16
CA THR A 79 3.73 10.63 14.00
C THR A 79 4.55 9.45 14.50
N ARG A 80 4.11 8.18 14.52
CA ARG A 80 4.99 7.11 15.06
C ARG A 80 4.78 5.69 14.52
N ALA A 81 3.57 5.28 14.17
CA ALA A 81 3.34 3.95 13.63
C ALA A 81 2.96 4.04 12.16
N TYR A 82 3.76 3.49 11.24
CA TYR A 82 3.36 3.34 9.84
C TYR A 82 2.10 2.46 9.73
N PRO A 83 1.21 2.75 8.76
CA PRO A 83 0.11 1.85 8.49
C PRO A 83 0.68 0.49 8.08
N TYR A 84 0.05 -0.58 8.53
CA TYR A 84 0.53 -1.93 8.30
C TYR A 84 -0.42 -2.68 7.39
N VAL A 85 0.16 -3.36 6.40
CA VAL A 85 -0.58 -4.20 5.46
C VAL A 85 -0.14 -5.64 5.66
N SER A 86 -1.11 -6.52 5.87
CA SER A 86 -0.94 -7.97 5.75
C SER A 86 -1.78 -8.47 4.58
N VAL A 87 -1.19 -9.34 3.77
CA VAL A 87 -1.82 -9.88 2.58
C VAL A 87 -2.00 -11.39 2.70
N ALA A 88 -3.10 -11.89 2.17
CA ALA A 88 -3.40 -13.30 2.05
C ALA A 88 -4.10 -13.56 0.71
N MET A 89 -4.31 -14.83 0.37
CA MET A 89 -5.06 -15.14 -0.85
C MET A 89 -6.48 -14.57 -0.75
N ASN A 90 -6.88 -13.81 -1.77
CA ASN A 90 -8.16 -13.11 -1.88
C ASN A 90 -8.46 -12.04 -0.81
N GLN A 91 -7.48 -11.68 0.02
CA GLN A 91 -7.73 -10.78 1.15
C GLN A 91 -6.53 -9.89 1.45
N VAL A 92 -6.81 -8.63 1.77
CA VAL A 92 -5.82 -7.70 2.30
C VAL A 92 -6.38 -7.08 3.58
N THR A 93 -5.59 -7.11 4.65
CA THR A 93 -5.93 -6.46 5.91
C THR A 93 -4.99 -5.30 6.15
N VAL A 94 -5.55 -4.11 6.34
CA VAL A 94 -4.80 -2.89 6.60
C VAL A 94 -5.11 -2.38 8.01
N ARG A 95 -4.08 -1.84 8.67
CA ARG A 95 -4.14 -1.39 10.06
C ARG A 95 -3.56 0.01 10.16
N SER A 96 -4.16 0.86 10.99
CA SER A 96 -3.63 2.19 11.32
C SER A 96 -2.30 2.16 12.10
N ALA A 97 -1.84 0.97 12.54
CA ALA A 97 -0.55 0.81 13.18
C ALA A 97 -0.02 -0.62 13.01
N ASN A 98 1.31 -0.75 13.04
CA ASN A 98 2.00 -2.03 13.09
C ASN A 98 1.51 -2.88 14.28
N PRO A 99 1.20 -4.18 14.10
CA PRO A 99 0.82 -5.08 15.20
C PRO A 99 1.78 -5.08 16.40
N ALA A 100 3.07 -4.80 16.19
CA ALA A 100 4.08 -4.74 17.25
C ALA A 100 4.16 -3.37 17.96
N ALA A 101 3.40 -2.35 17.53
CA ALA A 101 3.43 -1.03 18.14
C ALA A 101 2.73 -1.03 19.52
N ASN A 102 3.35 -0.40 20.51
CA ASN A 102 2.71 -0.16 21.81
C ASN A 102 1.80 1.06 21.74
N LEU A 103 0.51 0.85 21.50
CA LEU A 103 -0.46 1.95 21.35
C LEU A 103 -0.79 2.70 22.65
N ASN A 104 -0.23 2.28 23.80
CA ASN A 104 -0.33 3.07 25.03
C ASN A 104 0.64 4.28 25.03
N ASN A 105 1.65 4.29 24.17
CA ASN A 105 2.66 5.37 24.09
C ASN A 105 3.05 5.76 22.64
N THR A 106 2.45 5.12 21.65
CA THR A 106 2.72 5.30 20.22
C THR A 106 1.44 5.75 19.53
N ASN A 107 1.49 6.93 18.89
CA ASN A 107 0.38 7.42 18.09
C ASN A 107 0.22 6.57 16.83
N GLN A 108 -1.03 6.24 16.53
CA GLN A 108 -1.42 5.55 15.31
C GLN A 108 -1.32 6.49 14.10
N THR A 109 -1.21 5.89 12.92
CA THR A 109 -1.29 6.63 11.66
C THR A 109 -2.68 7.25 11.47
N LYS A 110 -2.73 8.53 11.10
CA LYS A 110 -3.91 9.28 10.69
C LYS A 110 -3.72 9.82 9.28
N VAL A 111 -4.22 9.09 8.29
CA VAL A 111 -4.07 9.39 6.85
C VAL A 111 -5.32 8.99 6.09
N VAL A 112 -5.61 9.68 5.00
CA VAL A 112 -6.52 9.19 3.96
C VAL A 112 -5.71 8.74 2.76
N VAL A 113 -5.73 7.44 2.46
CA VAL A 113 -5.00 6.86 1.32
C VAL A 113 -5.94 6.42 0.21
N LYS A 114 -5.46 6.56 -1.03
CA LYS A 114 -5.98 5.82 -2.17
C LYS A 114 -5.17 4.54 -2.30
N ALA A 115 -5.85 3.41 -2.23
CA ALA A 115 -5.25 2.10 -2.22
C ALA A 115 -5.55 1.33 -3.51
N TYR A 116 -4.59 0.51 -3.94
CA TYR A 116 -4.65 -0.27 -5.17
C TYR A 116 -4.11 -1.67 -4.93
N ALA A 117 -4.81 -2.67 -5.45
CA ALA A 117 -4.25 -4.00 -5.64
C ALA A 117 -3.87 -4.16 -7.12
N ILE A 118 -2.59 -4.44 -7.36
CA ILE A 118 -2.03 -4.57 -8.69
C ILE A 118 -1.50 -5.98 -8.84
N ARG A 119 -2.00 -6.71 -9.83
CA ARG A 119 -1.49 -8.00 -10.26
C ARG A 119 -0.46 -7.81 -11.37
N TRP A 120 0.64 -8.55 -11.34
CA TRP A 120 1.54 -8.67 -12.49
C TRP A 120 1.52 -10.10 -13.04
N GLY A 121 1.67 -10.18 -14.36
CA GLY A 121 1.95 -11.42 -15.08
C GLY A 121 3.24 -11.27 -15.87
N ALA A 122 4.00 -12.36 -15.97
CA ALA A 122 5.11 -12.53 -16.91
C ALA A 122 4.64 -13.34 -18.13
#